data_AF-A0A9D5U0B2-F1
#
_entry.id   AF-A0A9D5U0B2-F1
#
_cell.length_a   1.000
_cell.length_b   1.000
_cell.length_c   1.000
_cell.angle_alpha   90.00
_cell.angle_beta   90.00
_cell.angle_gamma   90.00
#
_symmetry.space_group_name_H-M   'P 1'
#
loop_
_entity.id
_entity.type
_entity.pdbx_description
1 polymer ?
#
loop_
_entity_poly.entity_id
_entity_poly.type
_entity_poly.pdbx_seq_one_letter_code
_entity_poly.pdbx_strand_id
1 'polypeptide(L)'
;MILGTGLSGHGAGCVVERGLPASQLPGFARTRVAGHPGRVEMRCYGGVPVLTFAGRTHLYEGLGVAPVLASVRLAAAWGVARLLVVSAVGAVSPAALAHPFVFLSD
;
A
#
# COMPACT_ATOMS: atom_id res chain seq x y z
N MET A 1 2.86 -5.53 1.27
CA MET A 1 1.51 -4.94 1.46
C MET A 1 1.48 -3.51 0.96
N ILE A 2 0.49 -3.14 0.16
CA ILE A 2 0.23 -1.75 -0.22
C ILE A 2 -0.98 -1.27 0.56
N LEU A 3 -0.78 -0.26 1.41
CA LEU A 3 -1.81 0.26 2.31
C LEU A 3 -2.42 1.53 1.72
N GLY A 4 -3.71 1.44 1.38
CA GLY A 4 -4.51 2.56 0.91
C GLY A 4 -4.99 3.51 2.03
N THR A 5 -5.88 4.42 1.64
CA THR A 5 -6.50 5.42 2.52
C THR A 5 -7.07 4.77 3.77
N GLY A 6 -6.80 5.38 4.93
CA GLY A 6 -7.32 4.91 6.23
C GLY A 6 -6.55 3.74 6.87
N LEU A 7 -5.67 3.06 6.14
CA LEU A 7 -5.01 1.83 6.62
C LEU A 7 -3.50 1.96 6.83
N SER A 8 -2.88 3.08 6.45
CA SER A 8 -1.43 3.33 6.59
C SER A 8 -0.90 3.18 8.03
N GLY A 9 -1.73 3.52 9.04
CA GLY A 9 -1.41 3.40 10.46
C GLY A 9 -1.84 2.09 11.12
N HIS A 10 -2.48 1.18 10.39
CA HIS A 10 -2.99 -0.08 10.95
C HIS A 10 -1.91 -1.17 10.96
N GLY A 11 -1.89 -1.95 12.05
CA GLY A 11 -0.92 -3.03 12.28
C GLY A 11 -0.80 -3.43 13.74
N ALA A 12 -1.90 -3.75 14.41
CA ALA A 12 -1.85 -4.23 15.79
C ALA A 12 -0.89 -5.44 15.91
N GLY A 13 0.04 -5.40 16.87
CA GLY A 13 1.05 -6.44 17.05
C GLY A 13 2.21 -6.41 16.04
N CYS A 14 2.33 -5.36 15.24
CA CYS A 14 3.41 -5.19 14.28
C CYS A 14 4.46 -4.18 14.76
N VAL A 15 5.73 -4.55 14.62
CA VAL A 15 6.86 -3.64 14.84
C VAL A 15 7.39 -3.14 13.49
N VAL A 16 7.63 -1.84 13.36
CA VAL A 16 8.39 -1.27 12.24
C VAL A 16 9.87 -1.42 12.56
N GLU A 17 10.57 -2.24 11.77
CA GLU A 17 12.01 -2.48 11.99
C GLU A 17 12.85 -1.39 11.35
N ARG A 18 12.52 -1.02 10.11
CA ARG A 18 13.16 0.08 9.36
C ARG A 18 12.17 0.70 8.39
N GLY A 19 12.39 1.95 8.03
CA GLY A 19 11.63 2.57 6.96
C GLY A 19 12.15 3.94 6.55
N LEU A 20 11.83 4.33 5.33
CA LEU A 20 12.25 5.59 4.73
C LEU A 20 11.11 6.22 3.92
N PRO A 21 11.18 7.53 3.63
CA PRO A 21 10.28 8.15 2.67
C PRO A 21 10.40 7.49 1.30
N ALA A 22 9.29 7.06 0.71
CA ALA A 22 9.26 6.41 -0.59
C ALA A 22 9.85 7.30 -1.70
N SER A 23 9.71 8.62 -1.58
CA SER A 23 10.27 9.60 -2.52
C SER A 23 11.80 9.62 -2.59
N GLN A 24 12.50 8.96 -1.68
CA GLN A 24 13.97 8.78 -1.77
C GLN A 24 14.35 7.59 -2.67
N LEU A 25 13.38 6.77 -3.10
CA LEU A 25 13.60 5.62 -3.95
C LEU A 25 13.36 5.97 -5.43
N PRO A 26 14.18 5.45 -6.36
CA PRO A 26 13.97 5.64 -7.79
C PRO A 26 12.58 5.20 -8.25
N GLY A 27 11.94 6.00 -9.10
CA GLY A 27 10.63 5.70 -9.68
C GLY A 27 9.44 6.05 -8.80
N PHE A 28 9.64 6.40 -7.52
CA PHE A 28 8.57 6.88 -6.66
C PHE A 28 8.38 8.39 -6.80
N ALA A 29 7.12 8.83 -6.67
CA ALA A 29 6.79 10.24 -6.54
C ALA A 29 6.22 10.51 -5.15
N ARG A 30 6.29 11.77 -4.71
CA ARG A 30 5.70 12.22 -3.44
C ARG A 30 4.18 12.05 -3.50
N THR A 31 3.60 11.43 -2.47
CA THR A 31 2.16 11.28 -2.31
C THR A 31 1.51 12.63 -1.97
N ARG A 32 0.34 12.91 -2.57
CA ARG A 32 -0.40 14.18 -2.35
C ARG A 32 -1.75 13.99 -1.64
N VAL A 33 -2.23 12.76 -1.59
CA VAL A 33 -3.55 12.42 -1.02
C VAL A 33 -3.45 12.27 0.50
N ALA A 34 -4.40 12.87 1.21
CA ALA A 34 -4.50 12.75 2.67
C ALA A 34 -4.60 11.26 3.09
N GLY A 35 -3.90 10.89 4.17
CA GLY A 35 -3.83 9.51 4.63
C GLY A 35 -2.78 8.62 3.93
N HIS A 36 -2.03 9.16 2.95
CA HIS A 36 -0.91 8.47 2.30
C HIS A 36 0.42 9.11 2.75
N PRO A 37 1.05 8.60 3.83
CA PRO A 37 2.27 9.19 4.38
C PRO A 37 3.49 9.04 3.46
N GLY A 38 3.43 8.15 2.46
CA GLY A 38 4.46 7.98 1.46
C GLY A 38 5.73 7.34 2.03
N ARG A 39 5.58 6.25 2.78
CA ARG A 39 6.71 5.51 3.38
C ARG A 39 6.82 4.09 2.85
N VAL A 40 8.05 3.61 2.78
CA VAL A 40 8.36 2.19 2.60
C VAL A 40 8.96 1.70 3.91
N GLU A 41 8.36 0.66 4.49
CA GLU A 41 8.70 0.17 5.82
C GLU A 41 8.81 -1.36 5.81
N MET A 42 9.87 -1.89 6.40
CA MET A 42 9.97 -3.30 6.77
C MET A 42 9.29 -3.49 8.13
N ARG A 43 8.35 -4.42 8.16
CA ARG A 43 7.49 -4.70 9.29
C ARG A 43 7.49 -6.18 9.60
N CYS A 44 7.32 -6.56 10.86
CA CYS A 44 7.19 -7.96 11.25
C CYS A 44 5.79 -8.22 11.82
N TYR A 45 5.05 -9.14 11.19
CA TYR A 45 3.72 -9.56 11.61
C TYR A 45 3.77 -11.03 12.02
N GLY A 46 3.67 -11.32 13.33
CA GLY A 46 3.68 -12.70 13.83
C GLY A 46 4.93 -13.49 13.40
N GLY A 47 6.09 -12.84 13.31
CA GLY A 47 7.35 -13.46 12.85
C GLY A 47 7.56 -13.44 11.33
N VAL A 48 6.59 -12.96 10.55
CA VAL A 48 6.71 -12.86 9.09
C VAL A 48 7.20 -11.47 8.69
N PRO A 49 8.34 -11.34 7.99
CA PRO A 49 8.79 -10.08 7.46
C PRO A 49 7.91 -9.64 6.28
N VAL A 50 7.43 -8.41 6.34
CA VAL A 50 6.53 -7.81 5.35
C VAL A 50 7.08 -6.46 4.92
N LEU A 51 7.32 -6.32 3.63
CA LEU A 51 7.53 -5.01 3.01
C LEU A 51 6.19 -4.28 2.90
N THR A 52 6.07 -3.14 3.54
CA THR A 52 4.85 -2.31 3.55
C THR A 52 5.07 -0.98 2.85
N PHE A 53 4.08 -0.59 2.05
CA PHE A 53 4.00 0.71 1.39
C PHE A 53 2.85 1.48 2.03
N ALA A 54 3.19 2.41 2.93
CA ALA A 54 2.23 3.24 3.63
C ALA A 54 1.87 4.42 2.73
N GLY A 55 0.78 4.24 1.97
CA GLY A 55 0.36 5.16 0.94
C GLY A 55 0.82 4.76 -0.47
N ARG A 56 0.23 5.41 -1.47
CA ARG A 56 0.44 5.16 -2.90
C ARG A 56 0.10 6.41 -3.69
N THR A 57 0.60 6.49 -4.91
CA THR A 57 0.15 7.46 -5.90
C THR A 57 -0.98 6.86 -6.73
N HIS A 58 -1.83 7.73 -7.27
CA HIS A 58 -2.97 7.38 -8.09
C HIS A 58 -2.79 7.94 -9.49
N LEU A 59 -3.37 7.25 -10.47
CA LEU A 59 -3.28 7.67 -11.88
C LEU A 59 -3.85 9.08 -12.10
N TYR A 60 -4.92 9.44 -11.38
CA TYR A 60 -5.54 10.75 -11.46
C TYR A 60 -4.63 11.91 -10.99
N GLU A 61 -3.52 11.63 -10.31
CA GLU A 61 -2.57 12.66 -9.87
C GLU A 61 -1.71 13.20 -11.03
N GLY A 62 -1.83 12.64 -12.25
CA GLY A 62 -1.22 13.18 -13.46
C GLY A 62 0.29 12.93 -13.59
N LEU A 63 0.85 12.01 -12.81
CA LEU A 63 2.30 11.71 -12.75
C LEU A 63 2.71 10.56 -13.69
N GLY A 64 1.79 10.08 -14.52
CA GLY A 64 1.96 8.90 -15.37
C GLY A 64 1.85 7.58 -14.60
N VAL A 65 2.04 6.48 -15.33
CA VAL A 65 1.87 5.11 -14.79
C VAL A 65 3.07 4.66 -13.96
N ALA A 66 4.27 5.17 -14.25
CA ALA A 66 5.49 4.69 -13.61
C ALA A 66 5.49 4.86 -12.07
N PRO A 67 5.10 6.03 -11.51
CA PRO A 67 4.98 6.18 -10.05
C PRO A 67 3.94 5.26 -9.41
N VAL A 68 2.84 4.96 -10.12
CA VAL A 68 1.77 4.08 -9.61
C VAL A 68 2.29 2.65 -9.45
N LEU A 69 3.12 2.19 -10.39
CA LEU A 69 3.68 0.82 -10.39
C LEU A 69 4.93 0.66 -9.51
N ALA A 70 5.49 1.75 -8.98
CA ALA A 70 6.79 1.74 -8.31
C ALA A 70 6.85 0.75 -7.13
N SER A 71 5.79 0.68 -6.32
CA SER A 71 5.69 -0.25 -5.17
C SER A 71 5.73 -1.71 -5.59
N VAL A 72 4.97 -2.07 -6.63
CA VAL A 72 4.92 -3.45 -7.17
C VAL A 72 6.27 -3.84 -7.77
N ARG A 73 6.90 -2.93 -8.55
CA ARG A 73 8.22 -3.17 -9.16
C ARG A 73 9.30 -3.35 -8.11
N LEU A 74 9.32 -2.51 -7.07
CA LEU A 74 10.27 -2.65 -5.97
C LEU A 74 10.07 -3.97 -5.23
N ALA A 75 8.82 -4.32 -4.89
CA ALA A 75 8.51 -5.57 -4.21
C ALA A 75 8.98 -6.79 -5.03
N ALA A 76 8.71 -6.81 -6.33
CA ALA A 76 9.18 -7.87 -7.22
C ALA A 76 10.72 -7.94 -7.29
N ALA A 77 11.40 -6.79 -7.42
CA ALA A 77 12.86 -6.73 -7.43
C ALA A 77 13.49 -7.19 -6.10
N TRP A 78 12.75 -7.08 -4.99
CA TRP A 78 13.15 -7.57 -3.67
C TRP A 78 12.74 -9.03 -3.41
N GLY A 79 12.25 -9.75 -4.43
CA GLY A 79 11.90 -11.17 -4.32
C GLY A 79 10.58 -11.45 -3.60
N VAL A 80 9.72 -10.44 -3.43
CA VAL A 80 8.39 -10.64 -2.83
C VAL A 80 7.51 -11.45 -3.78
N ALA A 81 7.13 -12.66 -3.36
CA ALA A 81 6.30 -13.57 -4.17
C ALA A 81 4.79 -13.32 -4.04
N ARG A 82 4.35 -12.60 -3.00
CA ARG A 82 2.92 -12.37 -2.71
C ARG A 82 2.65 -10.92 -2.38
N LEU A 83 1.66 -10.34 -3.05
CA LEU A 83 1.23 -8.97 -2.84
C LEU A 83 -0.17 -8.94 -2.24
N LEU A 84 -0.31 -8.28 -1.10
CA LEU A 84 -1.59 -7.89 -0.54
C LEU A 84 -1.80 -6.39 -0.79
N VAL A 85 -2.88 -6.06 -1.50
CA VAL A 85 -3.27 -4.69 -1.83
C VAL A 85 -4.58 -4.38 -1.11
N VAL A 86 -4.62 -3.27 -0.38
CA VAL A 86 -5.82 -2.85 0.34
C VAL A 86 -6.18 -1.44 -0.08
N SER A 87 -7.46 -1.21 -0.37
CA SER A 87 -8.00 0.06 -0.82
C SER A 87 -9.34 0.33 -0.16
N ALA A 88 -9.60 1.60 0.15
CA ALA A 88 -10.98 2.06 0.32
C ALA A 88 -11.66 2.07 -1.05
N VAL A 89 -12.90 1.60 -1.11
CA VAL A 89 -13.73 1.56 -2.32
C VAL A 89 -15.18 1.90 -1.96
N GLY A 90 -15.92 2.48 -2.90
CA GLY A 90 -17.36 2.66 -2.74
C GLY A 90 -18.10 1.37 -3.09
N ALA A 91 -19.09 0.99 -2.29
CA ALA A 91 -19.97 -0.12 -2.60
C ALA A 91 -21.03 0.30 -3.63
N VAL A 92 -21.13 -0.47 -4.73
CA VAL A 92 -22.19 -0.28 -5.74
C VAL A 92 -23.34 -1.27 -5.52
N SER A 93 -23.04 -2.48 -5.01
CA SER A 93 -24.04 -3.48 -4.64
C SER A 93 -24.40 -3.36 -3.16
N PRO A 94 -25.69 -3.38 -2.78
CA PRO A 94 -26.09 -3.44 -1.38
C PRO A 94 -25.52 -4.64 -0.62
N ALA A 95 -25.28 -5.77 -1.31
CA ALA A 95 -24.67 -6.95 -0.70
C ALA A 95 -23.24 -6.66 -0.18
N ALA A 96 -22.51 -5.75 -0.83
CA ALA A 96 -21.18 -5.35 -0.39
C ALA A 96 -21.20 -4.52 0.92
N LEU A 97 -22.36 -4.00 1.32
CA LEU A 97 -22.52 -3.28 2.59
C LEU A 97 -22.67 -4.22 3.80
N ALA A 98 -22.86 -5.53 3.57
CA ALA A 98 -23.02 -6.50 4.65
C ALA A 98 -21.74 -6.72 5.47
N HIS A 99 -20.58 -6.35 4.93
CA HIS A 99 -19.27 -6.60 5.54
C HIS A 99 -18.36 -5.36 5.47
N PRO A 100 -17.48 -5.16 6.47
CA PRO A 100 -16.53 -4.04 6.48
C PRO A 100 -15.40 -4.22 5.45
N PHE A 101 -15.23 -5.43 4.91
CA PHE A 101 -14.25 -5.76 3.88
C PHE A 101 -14.90 -6.54 2.76
N VAL A 102 -14.42 -6.30 1.54
CA VAL A 102 -14.76 -7.07 0.34
C VAL A 102 -13.47 -7.61 -0.25
N PHE A 103 -13.47 -8.90 -0.58
CA PHE A 103 -12.38 -9.51 -1.33
C PHE A 103 -12.64 -9.35 -2.81
N LEU A 104 -11.66 -8.83 -3.53
CA LEU A 104 -11.69 -8.77 -4.98
C LEU A 104 -11.34 -10.16 -5.52
N SER A 105 -12.22 -10.70 -6.37
CA SER A 105 -12.07 -12.02 -7.00
C SER A 105 -11.83 -11.95 -8.51
N ASP A 106 -11.97 -10.76 -9.10
CA ASP A 106 -11.70 -10.42 -10.50
C ASP A 106 -11.31 -8.93 -10.59
#